data_AF-A0A1R0X3K7-F1
#
_entry.id   AF-A0A1R0X3K7-F1
#
_cell.length_a   1.000
_cell.length_b   1.000
_cell.length_c   1.000
_cell.angle_alpha   90.00
_cell.angle_beta   90.00
_cell.angle_gamma   90.00
#
_symmetry.space_group_name_H-M   'P 1'
#
loop_
_entity.id
_entity.type
_entity.pdbx_description
1 polymer ?
#
loop_
_entity_poly.entity_id
_entity_poly.type
_entity_poly.pdbx_seq_one_letter_code
_entity_poly.pdbx_strand_id
1 'polypeptide(L)'
;MNIPTYFARFLKEIRLTENQVNDLIKGHTTLRKRLKEDEDMSKIIVSTFLQGSYRRSTAVRPKGDSRSDVDVILVTKLSMEEYSNPEDAINVLKPFMEKHYAGKYQIQGRSIGISLSYVDLDVVITAAPSEREEGILESASVTDMRALEDIETWSLKGSWEVLNETIETSSIFKTYSNANEPEWKTVPLWIPDRDAEEWKQTDPLAQIKWTQEKNKSCNRHYVNVVKALKWWRRINNVPKHPKGYPLEHLIGLCCPDGIQSVGQGVTEVLEAIVNNYSTKPVMSDHGVPEHDVMGRITEEEYGEFYELVKKAAEIARKASDATTVKESAEEWNKLFGSKFPTSEATTANNQSSSLVFSKRESPISSDIVGGRFG
;
A
#
# COMPACT_ATOMS: atom_id res chain seq x y z
N MET A 1 -6.44 8.17 27.68
CA MET A 1 -5.83 7.83 26.37
C MET A 1 -5.04 9.03 25.89
N ASN A 2 -3.89 8.84 25.25
CA ASN A 2 -3.11 9.91 24.62
C ASN A 2 -3.39 9.95 23.11
N ILE A 3 -2.99 11.01 22.42
CA ILE A 3 -3.21 11.19 20.97
C ILE A 3 -2.65 10.04 20.11
N PRO A 4 -1.47 9.46 20.38
CA PRO A 4 -1.01 8.25 19.69
C PRO A 4 -2.02 7.09 19.69
N THR A 5 -2.74 6.88 20.80
CA THR A 5 -3.77 5.83 20.90
C THR A 5 -4.99 6.13 20.01
N TYR A 6 -5.36 7.41 19.85
CA TYR A 6 -6.43 7.83 18.93
C TYR A 6 -6.02 7.56 17.48
N PHE A 7 -4.78 7.90 17.11
CA PHE A 7 -4.23 7.58 15.78
C PHE A 7 -4.20 6.07 15.51
N ALA A 8 -3.82 5.24 16.50
CA ALA A 8 -3.85 3.79 16.33
C ALA A 8 -5.26 3.26 16.02
N ARG A 9 -6.28 3.76 16.73
CA ARG A 9 -7.70 3.43 16.46
C ARG A 9 -8.15 3.94 15.09
N PHE A 10 -7.82 5.18 14.76
CA PHE A 10 -8.12 5.77 13.45
C PHE A 10 -7.51 4.95 12.30
N LEU A 11 -6.21 4.62 12.40
CA LEU A 11 -5.50 3.83 11.40
C LEU A 11 -6.16 2.46 11.21
N LYS A 12 -6.59 1.80 12.30
CA LYS A 12 -7.34 0.54 12.21
C LYS A 12 -8.64 0.68 11.40
N GLU A 13 -9.35 1.79 11.55
CA GLU A 13 -10.62 2.05 10.85
C GLU A 13 -10.46 2.33 9.35
N ILE A 14 -9.33 2.91 8.96
CA ILE A 14 -9.06 3.33 7.56
C ILE A 14 -8.18 2.33 6.79
N ARG A 15 -7.63 1.32 7.47
CA ARG A 15 -6.95 0.20 6.85
C ARG A 15 -7.95 -0.78 6.24
N LEU A 16 -7.46 -1.59 5.31
CA LEU A 16 -8.22 -2.72 4.79
C LEU A 16 -8.58 -3.65 5.95
N THR A 17 -9.80 -4.15 5.95
CA THR A 17 -10.19 -5.21 6.89
C THR A 17 -9.51 -6.52 6.50
N GLU A 18 -9.44 -7.46 7.42
CA GLU A 18 -8.90 -8.80 7.14
C GLU A 18 -9.60 -9.47 5.95
N ASN A 19 -10.92 -9.39 5.87
CA ASN A 19 -11.68 -9.89 4.72
C ASN A 19 -11.27 -9.20 3.40
N GLN A 20 -11.10 -7.87 3.42
CA GLN A 20 -10.65 -7.14 2.23
C GLN A 20 -9.24 -7.57 1.83
N VAL A 21 -8.32 -7.72 2.78
CA VAL A 21 -6.97 -8.24 2.51
C VAL A 21 -7.03 -9.64 1.92
N ASN A 22 -7.85 -10.54 2.48
CA ASN A 22 -8.04 -11.90 1.98
C ASN A 22 -8.62 -11.92 0.56
N ASP A 23 -9.54 -11.01 0.24
CA ASP A 23 -10.10 -10.83 -1.10
C ASP A 23 -9.03 -10.38 -2.11
N LEU A 24 -8.15 -9.43 -1.73
CA LEU A 24 -7.01 -9.02 -2.55
C LEU A 24 -6.05 -10.19 -2.79
N ILE A 25 -5.69 -10.91 -1.72
CA ILE A 25 -4.80 -12.08 -1.78
C ILE A 25 -5.38 -13.13 -2.72
N LYS A 26 -6.65 -13.49 -2.53
CA LYS A 26 -7.35 -14.45 -3.39
C LYS A 26 -7.33 -14.02 -4.85
N GLY A 27 -7.58 -12.73 -5.12
CA GLY A 27 -7.60 -12.16 -6.46
C GLY A 27 -6.27 -12.35 -7.20
N HIS A 28 -5.20 -11.78 -6.65
CA HIS A 28 -3.90 -11.80 -7.32
C HIS A 28 -3.26 -13.19 -7.33
N THR A 29 -3.46 -14.02 -6.29
CA THR A 29 -2.95 -15.41 -6.29
C THR A 29 -3.65 -16.27 -7.32
N THR A 30 -4.97 -16.11 -7.50
CA THR A 30 -5.72 -16.82 -8.54
C THR A 30 -5.25 -16.41 -9.93
N LEU A 31 -5.07 -15.10 -10.18
CA LEU A 31 -4.54 -14.61 -11.45
C LEU A 31 -3.14 -15.17 -11.75
N ARG A 32 -2.21 -15.04 -10.80
CA ARG A 32 -0.82 -15.52 -10.96
C ARG A 32 -0.75 -17.03 -11.16
N LYS A 33 -1.60 -17.80 -10.47
CA LYS A 33 -1.74 -19.25 -10.68
C LYS A 33 -2.21 -19.56 -12.11
N ARG A 34 -3.28 -18.91 -12.58
CA ARG A 34 -3.80 -19.12 -13.94
C ARG A 34 -2.78 -18.77 -15.02
N LEU A 35 -2.06 -17.66 -14.87
CA LEU A 35 -0.99 -17.27 -15.80
C LEU A 35 0.12 -18.33 -15.86
N LYS A 36 0.48 -18.92 -14.72
CA LYS A 36 1.49 -19.98 -14.65
C LYS A 36 1.02 -21.31 -15.25
N GLU A 37 -0.26 -21.65 -15.10
CA GLU A 37 -0.85 -22.90 -15.58
C GLU A 37 -1.29 -22.83 -17.06
N ASP A 38 -1.40 -21.64 -17.63
CA ASP A 38 -1.77 -21.45 -19.03
C ASP A 38 -0.59 -21.74 -19.97
N GLU A 39 -0.84 -22.55 -20.99
CA GLU A 39 0.19 -23.11 -21.86
C GLU A 39 0.93 -22.03 -22.67
N ASP A 40 0.23 -20.98 -23.08
CA ASP A 40 0.82 -19.91 -23.90
C ASP A 40 1.48 -18.86 -23.00
N MET A 41 0.81 -18.48 -21.91
CA MET A 41 1.37 -17.49 -20.98
C MET A 41 2.63 -17.97 -20.27
N SER A 42 2.69 -19.24 -19.87
CA SER A 42 3.87 -19.81 -19.19
C SER A 42 5.14 -19.84 -20.05
N LYS A 43 5.01 -19.81 -21.38
CA LYS A 43 6.15 -19.75 -22.31
C LYS A 43 6.78 -18.35 -22.36
N ILE A 44 5.94 -17.31 -22.27
CA ILE A 44 6.34 -15.92 -22.45
C ILE A 44 6.59 -15.18 -21.13
N ILE A 45 6.07 -15.63 -20.00
CA ILE A 45 6.25 -14.99 -18.69
C ILE A 45 7.51 -15.53 -18.01
N VAL A 46 8.41 -14.62 -17.62
CA VAL A 46 9.57 -14.91 -16.77
C VAL A 46 9.11 -14.97 -15.31
N SER A 47 8.51 -13.89 -14.81
CA SER A 47 8.02 -13.81 -13.45
C SER A 47 6.82 -12.89 -13.31
N THR A 48 6.19 -12.92 -12.13
CA THR A 48 5.15 -11.96 -11.76
C THR A 48 5.41 -11.41 -10.38
N PHE A 49 5.15 -10.13 -10.17
CA PHE A 49 5.27 -9.51 -8.86
C PHE A 49 4.23 -8.41 -8.63
N LEU A 50 4.05 -8.01 -7.37
CA LEU A 50 3.07 -7.00 -7.00
C LEU A 50 3.71 -5.60 -7.01
N GLN A 51 2.99 -4.61 -7.53
CA GLN A 51 3.31 -3.19 -7.38
C GLN A 51 2.17 -2.50 -6.60
N GLY A 52 2.27 -1.18 -6.51
CA GLY A 52 1.12 -0.34 -6.25
C GLY A 52 0.95 -0.03 -4.79
N SER A 53 -0.19 0.57 -4.47
CA SER A 53 -0.47 0.98 -3.11
C SER A 53 -0.66 -0.22 -2.18
N TYR A 54 -1.09 -1.37 -2.70
CA TYR A 54 -1.15 -2.62 -1.95
C TYR A 54 0.26 -3.07 -1.54
N ARG A 55 1.18 -3.26 -2.50
CA ARG A 55 2.55 -3.72 -2.22
C ARG A 55 3.31 -2.75 -1.31
N ARG A 56 3.21 -1.45 -1.58
CA ARG A 56 3.85 -0.39 -0.75
C ARG A 56 3.16 -0.14 0.58
N SER A 57 2.11 -0.89 0.88
CA SER A 57 1.33 -0.76 2.11
C SER A 57 0.69 0.62 2.30
N THR A 58 0.44 1.39 1.25
CA THR A 58 -0.23 2.70 1.31
C THR A 58 -1.70 2.66 0.88
N ALA A 59 -2.25 1.46 0.63
CA ALA A 59 -3.67 1.27 0.37
C ALA A 59 -4.52 1.68 1.60
N VAL A 60 -5.68 2.27 1.33
CA VAL A 60 -6.66 2.73 2.33
C VAL A 60 -8.04 2.19 1.96
N ARG A 61 -8.88 1.98 2.97
CA ARG A 61 -10.20 1.37 2.86
C ARG A 61 -11.11 2.09 1.85
N PRO A 62 -11.66 1.39 0.84
CA PRO A 62 -12.51 2.01 -0.18
C PRO A 62 -13.80 2.62 0.40
N LYS A 63 -14.43 3.52 -0.37
CA LYS A 63 -15.70 4.19 -0.02
C LYS A 63 -16.79 3.80 -1.01
N GLY A 64 -18.00 3.54 -0.51
CA GLY A 64 -19.13 3.10 -1.36
C GLY A 64 -18.80 1.79 -2.08
N ASP A 65 -19.11 1.72 -3.37
CA ASP A 65 -18.93 0.52 -4.20
C ASP A 65 -17.51 0.39 -4.79
N SER A 66 -16.60 1.32 -4.46
CA SER A 66 -15.19 1.20 -4.89
C SER A 66 -14.50 0.01 -4.23
N ARG A 67 -13.48 -0.53 -4.90
CA ARG A 67 -12.63 -1.60 -4.37
C ARG A 67 -11.19 -1.13 -4.30
N SER A 68 -10.37 -1.90 -3.60
CA SER A 68 -8.93 -1.70 -3.66
C SER A 68 -8.38 -2.45 -4.87
N ASP A 69 -7.41 -1.81 -5.50
CA ASP A 69 -6.66 -2.25 -6.65
C ASP A 69 -5.43 -3.05 -6.21
N VAL A 70 -5.11 -4.11 -6.96
CA VAL A 70 -3.82 -4.79 -6.89
C VAL A 70 -3.16 -4.75 -8.25
N ASP A 71 -2.03 -4.05 -8.32
CA ASP A 71 -1.19 -4.00 -9.51
C ASP A 71 -0.29 -5.24 -9.57
N VAL A 72 -0.38 -6.00 -10.66
CA VAL A 72 0.43 -7.19 -10.93
C VAL A 72 1.29 -6.93 -12.17
N ILE A 73 2.60 -6.94 -11.99
CA ILE A 73 3.58 -6.82 -13.07
C ILE A 73 3.87 -8.19 -13.63
N LEU A 74 3.77 -8.33 -14.95
CA LEU A 74 4.12 -9.50 -15.72
C LEU A 74 5.42 -9.20 -16.45
N VAL A 75 6.52 -9.76 -15.93
CA VAL A 75 7.81 -9.73 -16.61
C VAL A 75 7.75 -10.75 -17.73
N THR A 76 7.82 -10.30 -18.97
CA THR A 76 7.69 -11.18 -20.14
C THR A 76 9.01 -11.33 -20.89
N LYS A 77 8.99 -12.12 -21.97
CA LYS A 77 10.06 -12.27 -22.96
C LYS A 77 9.77 -11.51 -24.26
N LEU A 78 8.80 -10.58 -24.26
CA LEU A 78 8.40 -9.86 -25.47
C LEU A 78 9.50 -8.89 -25.92
N SER A 79 9.84 -8.93 -27.21
CA SER A 79 10.79 -8.01 -27.82
C SER A 79 10.11 -6.69 -28.20
N MET A 80 10.71 -5.55 -27.85
CA MET A 80 10.21 -4.25 -28.30
C MET A 80 10.36 -4.04 -29.82
N GLU A 81 11.25 -4.79 -30.48
CA GLU A 81 11.41 -4.75 -31.93
C GLU A 81 10.29 -5.53 -32.63
N GLU A 82 9.95 -6.71 -32.12
CA GLU A 82 8.85 -7.54 -32.64
C GLU A 82 7.49 -6.89 -32.34
N TYR A 83 7.35 -6.29 -31.16
CA TYR A 83 6.16 -5.59 -30.71
C TYR A 83 6.40 -4.07 -30.71
N SER A 84 6.80 -3.54 -31.87
CA SER A 84 7.07 -2.10 -32.03
C SER A 84 5.82 -1.24 -31.81
N ASN A 85 4.63 -1.78 -32.06
CA ASN A 85 3.36 -1.19 -31.65
C ASN A 85 3.00 -1.68 -30.23
N PRO A 86 2.94 -0.79 -29.22
CA PRO A 86 2.63 -1.15 -27.84
C PRO A 86 1.29 -1.88 -27.66
N GLU A 87 0.30 -1.59 -28.51
CA GLU A 87 -1.00 -2.25 -28.42
C GLU A 87 -0.91 -3.76 -28.69
N ASP A 88 -0.03 -4.17 -29.60
CA ASP A 88 0.16 -5.58 -29.97
C ASP A 88 0.77 -6.37 -28.80
N ALA A 89 1.67 -5.76 -28.04
CA ALA A 89 2.20 -6.35 -26.81
C ALA A 89 1.11 -6.60 -25.76
N ILE A 90 0.18 -5.64 -25.60
CA ILE A 90 -0.95 -5.78 -24.68
C ILE A 90 -1.91 -6.87 -25.15
N ASN A 91 -2.17 -6.91 -26.46
CA ASN A 91 -3.10 -7.87 -27.07
C ASN A 91 -2.62 -9.33 -27.00
N VAL A 92 -1.34 -9.59 -26.70
CA VAL A 92 -0.83 -10.94 -26.41
C VAL A 92 -1.61 -11.62 -25.28
N LEU A 93 -2.08 -10.86 -24.28
CA LEU A 93 -2.85 -11.40 -23.17
C LEU A 93 -4.34 -11.57 -23.48
N LYS A 94 -4.84 -11.05 -24.61
CA LYS A 94 -6.27 -11.05 -24.93
C LYS A 94 -6.90 -12.45 -24.94
N PRO A 95 -6.28 -13.50 -25.54
CA PRO A 95 -6.82 -14.85 -25.48
C PRO A 95 -6.94 -15.39 -24.05
N PHE A 96 -5.93 -15.14 -23.20
CA PHE A 96 -5.95 -15.51 -21.78
C PHE A 96 -7.07 -14.77 -21.03
N MET A 97 -7.23 -13.48 -21.28
CA MET A 97 -8.27 -12.65 -20.66
C MET A 97 -9.67 -13.12 -21.06
N GLU A 98 -9.88 -13.44 -22.33
CA GLU A 98 -11.15 -13.97 -22.81
C GLU A 98 -11.47 -15.33 -22.17
N LYS A 99 -10.48 -16.23 -22.11
CA LYS A 99 -10.63 -17.57 -21.50
C LYS A 99 -11.01 -17.52 -20.01
N HIS A 100 -10.41 -16.61 -19.23
CA HIS A 100 -10.53 -16.63 -17.76
C HIS A 100 -11.37 -15.51 -17.15
N TYR A 101 -11.59 -14.44 -17.90
CA TYR A 101 -12.17 -13.17 -17.44
C TYR A 101 -13.12 -12.53 -18.46
N ALA A 102 -13.68 -13.28 -19.42
CA ALA A 102 -14.68 -12.79 -20.37
C ALA A 102 -15.76 -11.90 -19.70
N GLY A 103 -15.98 -10.72 -20.28
CA GLY A 103 -16.92 -9.71 -19.77
C GLY A 103 -16.51 -9.03 -18.46
N LYS A 104 -15.29 -9.26 -17.96
CA LYS A 104 -14.79 -8.72 -16.69
C LYS A 104 -13.45 -7.99 -16.82
N TYR A 105 -12.89 -7.88 -18.02
CA TYR A 105 -11.64 -7.16 -18.26
C TYR A 105 -11.83 -5.96 -19.21
N GLN A 106 -10.95 -4.98 -19.08
CA GLN A 106 -10.89 -3.81 -19.94
C GLN A 106 -9.42 -3.45 -20.22
N ILE A 107 -9.10 -3.25 -21.49
CA ILE A 107 -7.77 -2.79 -21.91
C ILE A 107 -7.66 -1.28 -21.65
N GLN A 108 -6.72 -0.89 -20.80
CA GLN A 108 -6.38 0.50 -20.47
C GLN A 108 -5.14 0.95 -21.26
N GLY A 109 -4.67 2.18 -21.04
CA GLY A 109 -3.50 2.70 -21.75
C GLY A 109 -2.21 1.92 -21.50
N ARG A 110 -1.97 1.49 -20.25
CA ARG A 110 -0.71 0.83 -19.82
C ARG A 110 -0.90 -0.52 -19.13
N SER A 111 -2.15 -0.99 -19.03
CA SER A 111 -2.52 -2.16 -18.24
C SER A 111 -3.80 -2.78 -18.78
N ILE A 112 -4.11 -4.00 -18.32
CA ILE A 112 -5.42 -4.62 -18.47
C ILE A 112 -6.06 -4.66 -17.09
N GLY A 113 -7.15 -3.92 -16.92
CA GLY A 113 -7.95 -3.95 -15.69
C GLY A 113 -8.89 -5.14 -15.68
N ILE A 114 -8.97 -5.85 -14.56
CA ILE A 114 -9.90 -6.95 -14.31
C ILE A 114 -10.78 -6.57 -13.11
N SER A 115 -12.08 -6.55 -13.30
CA SER A 115 -13.04 -6.20 -12.26
C SER A 115 -13.85 -7.43 -11.82
N LEU A 116 -13.56 -7.91 -10.62
CA LEU A 116 -14.26 -9.01 -9.95
C LEU A 116 -15.10 -8.45 -8.81
N SER A 117 -16.16 -9.16 -8.41
CA SER A 117 -17.09 -8.68 -7.37
C SER A 117 -16.44 -8.31 -6.03
N TYR A 118 -15.23 -8.80 -5.77
CA TYR A 118 -14.49 -8.63 -4.52
C TYR A 118 -13.15 -7.91 -4.66
N VAL A 119 -12.63 -7.71 -5.88
CA VAL A 119 -11.31 -7.10 -6.12
C VAL A 119 -11.21 -6.54 -7.53
N ASP A 120 -10.45 -5.45 -7.68
CA ASP A 120 -9.98 -4.98 -8.98
C ASP A 120 -8.48 -5.27 -9.11
N LEU A 121 -8.06 -5.77 -10.27
CA LEU A 121 -6.65 -6.10 -10.56
C LEU A 121 -6.22 -5.29 -11.78
N ASP A 122 -5.00 -4.75 -11.75
CA ASP A 122 -4.38 -4.13 -12.92
C ASP A 122 -3.16 -4.94 -13.34
N VAL A 123 -3.20 -5.46 -14.56
CA VAL A 123 -2.14 -6.31 -15.13
C VAL A 123 -1.27 -5.44 -16.04
N VAL A 124 -0.01 -5.24 -15.66
CA VAL A 124 0.95 -4.46 -16.44
C VAL A 124 1.96 -5.42 -17.05
N ILE A 125 2.13 -5.33 -18.37
CA ILE A 125 3.05 -6.16 -19.12
C ILE A 125 4.36 -5.39 -19.29
N THR A 126 5.50 -6.07 -19.18
CA THR A 126 6.81 -5.47 -19.49
C THR A 126 7.43 -6.14 -20.72
N ALA A 127 8.36 -5.47 -21.39
CA ALA A 127 9.26 -6.10 -22.34
C ALA A 127 10.22 -7.08 -21.63
N ALA A 128 10.96 -7.83 -22.45
CA ALA A 128 12.06 -8.68 -22.00
C ALA A 128 13.08 -7.87 -21.18
N PRO A 129 13.37 -8.28 -19.92
CA PRO A 129 14.50 -7.73 -19.18
C PRO A 129 15.82 -8.24 -19.78
N SER A 130 16.94 -7.67 -19.34
CA SER A 130 18.25 -8.26 -19.64
C SER A 130 18.50 -9.54 -18.84
N GLU A 131 19.38 -10.41 -19.33
CA GLU A 131 19.77 -11.67 -18.64
C GLU A 131 20.23 -11.45 -17.20
N ARG A 132 20.84 -10.29 -16.91
CA ARG A 132 21.31 -9.95 -15.55
C ARG A 132 20.16 -9.61 -14.60
N GLU A 133 19.04 -9.14 -15.13
CA GLU A 133 17.86 -8.72 -14.36
C GLU A 133 16.89 -9.88 -14.14
N GLU A 134 16.83 -10.85 -15.04
CA GLU A 134 15.94 -12.02 -14.91
C GLU A 134 16.10 -12.69 -13.53
N GLY A 135 17.34 -12.97 -13.11
CA GLY A 135 17.60 -13.66 -11.84
C GLY A 135 17.07 -12.90 -10.60
N ILE A 136 17.18 -11.57 -10.55
CA ILE A 136 16.62 -10.80 -9.44
C ILE A 136 15.10 -10.69 -9.54
N LEU A 137 14.54 -10.59 -10.75
CA LEU A 137 13.10 -10.50 -11.00
C LEU A 137 12.37 -11.81 -10.69
N GLU A 138 13.07 -12.94 -10.68
CA GLU A 138 12.56 -14.24 -10.23
C GLU A 138 12.75 -14.47 -8.72
N SER A 139 13.61 -13.68 -8.06
CA SER A 139 13.93 -13.86 -6.64
C SER A 139 12.69 -13.71 -5.74
N ALA A 140 12.75 -14.32 -4.55
CA ALA A 140 11.70 -14.17 -3.55
C ALA A 140 11.51 -12.72 -3.11
N SER A 141 12.56 -11.88 -3.13
CA SER A 141 12.46 -10.46 -2.76
C SER A 141 11.52 -9.66 -3.66
N VAL A 142 11.39 -10.08 -4.91
CA VAL A 142 10.52 -9.46 -5.92
C VAL A 142 9.17 -10.17 -5.95
N THR A 143 9.17 -11.50 -6.02
CA THR A 143 7.95 -12.29 -6.29
C THR A 143 7.05 -12.52 -5.06
N ASP A 144 7.48 -12.13 -3.86
CA ASP A 144 6.69 -12.28 -2.64
C ASP A 144 5.28 -11.69 -2.76
N MET A 145 4.33 -12.34 -2.12
CA MET A 145 2.90 -12.09 -2.27
C MET A 145 2.36 -11.09 -1.24
N ARG A 146 3.12 -10.75 -0.19
CA ARG A 146 2.62 -9.94 0.91
C ARG A 146 2.79 -8.45 0.68
N ALA A 147 1.99 -7.66 1.38
CA ALA A 147 2.27 -6.25 1.56
C ALA A 147 3.53 -6.09 2.43
N LEU A 148 4.30 -5.02 2.22
CA LEU A 148 5.55 -4.84 2.96
C LEU A 148 5.35 -4.61 4.47
N GLU A 149 4.17 -4.15 4.90
CA GLU A 149 3.84 -4.01 6.32
C GLU A 149 3.80 -5.34 7.07
N ASP A 150 3.66 -6.46 6.37
CA ASP A 150 3.73 -7.82 6.92
C ASP A 150 5.17 -8.38 6.92
N ILE A 151 6.15 -7.58 6.46
CA ILE A 151 7.54 -8.01 6.24
C ILE A 151 8.51 -7.00 6.86
N GLU A 152 8.98 -7.26 8.08
CA GLU A 152 9.87 -6.31 8.77
C GLU A 152 11.29 -6.22 8.18
N THR A 153 11.75 -7.28 7.51
CA THR A 153 13.15 -7.48 7.11
C THR A 153 13.35 -7.47 5.59
N TRP A 154 12.39 -6.93 4.83
CA TRP A 154 12.49 -6.91 3.37
C TRP A 154 13.72 -6.13 2.88
N SER A 155 14.44 -6.70 1.92
CA SER A 155 15.51 -6.04 1.16
C SER A 155 15.59 -6.64 -0.24
N LEU A 156 15.92 -5.82 -1.25
CA LEU A 156 16.00 -6.28 -2.64
C LEU A 156 17.30 -7.06 -2.90
N LYS A 157 17.32 -8.33 -2.54
CA LYS A 157 18.49 -9.21 -2.62
C LYS A 157 18.08 -10.57 -3.14
N GLY A 158 18.95 -11.21 -3.92
CA GLY A 158 18.69 -12.53 -4.48
C GLY A 158 18.53 -13.60 -3.40
N SER A 159 19.31 -13.50 -2.32
CA SER A 159 19.25 -14.43 -1.19
C SER A 159 18.20 -14.10 -0.13
N TRP A 160 17.43 -13.02 -0.32
CA TRP A 160 16.39 -12.67 0.63
C TRP A 160 15.26 -13.70 0.59
N GLU A 161 14.87 -14.18 1.76
CA GLU A 161 13.70 -15.02 1.99
C GLU A 161 13.05 -14.60 3.30
N VAL A 162 11.78 -14.95 3.47
CA VAL A 162 11.13 -14.77 4.76
C VAL A 162 11.59 -15.83 5.74
N LEU A 163 11.98 -15.35 6.93
CA LEU A 163 12.29 -16.20 8.06
C LEU A 163 11.00 -16.89 8.52
N ASN A 164 10.92 -18.20 8.33
CA ASN A 164 9.90 -19.02 8.96
C ASN A 164 10.22 -19.13 10.46
N GLU A 165 9.19 -19.29 11.30
CA GLU A 165 9.33 -19.39 12.76
C GLU A 165 10.23 -20.57 13.22
N THR A 166 10.42 -21.56 12.35
CA THR A 166 11.31 -22.70 12.59
C THR A 166 12.75 -22.37 12.19
N ILE A 167 13.64 -22.26 13.19
CA ILE A 167 15.08 -22.02 12.98
C ILE A 167 15.74 -23.34 12.53
N GLU A 168 15.79 -23.57 11.22
CA GLU A 168 16.60 -24.64 10.63
C GLU A 168 18.03 -24.14 10.37
N THR A 169 19.04 -25.02 10.35
CA THR A 169 20.43 -24.67 10.02
C THR A 169 20.58 -23.96 8.66
N SER A 170 19.69 -24.28 7.72
CA SER A 170 19.56 -23.61 6.42
C SER A 170 19.19 -22.12 6.55
N SER A 171 18.35 -21.76 7.53
CA SER A 171 17.91 -20.39 7.79
C SER A 171 19.04 -19.50 8.33
N ILE A 172 19.97 -20.06 9.11
CA ILE A 172 21.14 -19.32 9.63
C ILE A 172 22.10 -18.97 8.48
N PHE A 173 22.42 -19.94 7.63
CA PHE A 173 23.29 -19.71 6.47
C PHE A 173 22.69 -18.67 5.52
N LYS A 174 21.39 -18.76 5.23
CA LYS A 174 20.69 -17.78 4.40
C LYS A 174 20.63 -16.39 5.03
N THR A 175 20.40 -16.29 6.34
CA THR A 175 20.45 -15.01 7.06
C THR A 175 21.83 -14.36 6.94
N TYR A 176 22.89 -15.17 7.06
CA TYR A 176 24.27 -14.71 6.89
C TYR A 176 24.56 -14.26 5.44
N SER A 177 24.10 -15.01 4.44
CA SER A 177 24.22 -14.62 3.03
C SER A 177 23.49 -13.30 2.75
N ASN A 178 22.25 -13.16 3.22
CA ASN A 178 21.45 -11.95 3.06
C ASN A 178 22.09 -10.73 3.75
N ALA A 179 22.73 -10.92 4.91
CA ALA A 179 23.44 -9.84 5.60
C ALA A 179 24.67 -9.33 4.82
N ASN A 180 25.36 -10.21 4.10
CA ASN A 180 26.60 -9.89 3.37
C ASN A 180 26.42 -9.63 1.87
N GLU A 181 25.26 -9.94 1.30
CA GLU A 181 24.95 -9.61 -0.09
C GLU A 181 24.66 -8.10 -0.22
N PRO A 182 25.27 -7.39 -1.19
CA PRO A 182 24.89 -6.01 -1.49
C PRO A 182 23.46 -5.98 -2.04
N GLU A 183 22.70 -4.95 -1.69
CA GLU A 183 21.35 -4.80 -2.24
C GLU A 183 21.41 -4.49 -3.74
N TRP A 184 20.53 -5.12 -4.51
CA TRP A 184 20.48 -4.95 -5.95
C TRP A 184 20.10 -3.52 -6.33
N LYS A 185 20.73 -2.99 -7.37
CA LYS A 185 20.36 -1.71 -7.97
C LYS A 185 19.20 -1.95 -8.93
N THR A 186 18.08 -1.28 -8.70
CA THR A 186 16.91 -1.40 -9.57
C THR A 186 17.23 -0.86 -10.97
N VAL A 187 16.56 -1.43 -11.97
CA VAL A 187 16.63 -0.97 -13.34
C VAL A 187 15.21 -0.78 -13.85
N PRO A 188 14.91 0.31 -14.57
CA PRO A 188 13.61 0.52 -15.17
C PRO A 188 13.23 -0.59 -16.15
N LEU A 189 11.98 -1.04 -16.06
CA LEU A 189 11.35 -1.94 -17.00
C LEU A 189 10.62 -1.12 -18.07
N TRP A 190 10.57 -1.65 -19.29
CA TRP A 190 9.80 -1.06 -20.37
C TRP A 190 8.38 -1.61 -20.35
N ILE A 191 7.38 -0.73 -20.37
CA ILE A 191 5.96 -1.05 -20.44
C ILE A 191 5.33 -0.45 -21.70
N PRO A 192 4.36 -1.11 -22.33
CA PRO A 192 3.65 -0.54 -23.46
C PRO A 192 2.67 0.55 -22.99
N ASP A 193 2.72 1.74 -23.59
CA ASP A 193 1.70 2.79 -23.41
C ASP A 193 0.94 2.98 -24.73
N ARG A 194 -0.21 2.32 -24.84
CA ARG A 194 -1.08 2.37 -26.03
C ARG A 194 -1.52 3.80 -26.33
N ASP A 195 -1.85 4.58 -25.31
CA ASP A 195 -2.39 5.92 -25.50
C ASP A 195 -1.31 6.91 -25.97
N ALA A 196 -0.03 6.62 -25.69
CA ALA A 196 1.11 7.39 -26.16
C ALA A 196 1.82 6.80 -27.39
N GLU A 197 1.36 5.64 -27.87
CA GLU A 197 1.93 4.91 -29.01
C GLU A 197 3.44 4.62 -28.87
N GLU A 198 3.94 4.51 -27.64
CA GLU A 198 5.35 4.21 -27.37
C GLU A 198 5.56 3.26 -26.18
N TRP A 199 6.74 2.66 -26.12
CA TRP A 199 7.22 1.97 -24.92
C TRP A 199 7.78 3.00 -23.94
N LYS A 200 7.41 2.88 -22.66
CA LYS A 200 7.85 3.79 -21.59
C LYS A 200 8.55 3.06 -20.48
N GLN A 201 9.48 3.73 -19.83
CA GLN A 201 10.15 3.20 -18.65
C GLN A 201 9.30 3.35 -17.39
N THR A 202 9.41 2.39 -16.49
CA THR A 202 8.87 2.45 -15.13
C THR A 202 9.80 1.66 -14.23
N ASP A 203 10.00 2.09 -12.98
CA ASP A 203 10.79 1.31 -12.02
C ASP A 203 9.95 0.98 -10.78
N PRO A 204 9.08 -0.04 -10.86
CA PRO A 204 8.25 -0.49 -9.74
C PRO A 204 9.06 -0.81 -8.49
N LEU A 205 10.26 -1.38 -8.66
CA LEU A 205 11.12 -1.78 -7.57
C LEU A 205 11.77 -0.57 -6.91
N ALA A 206 12.16 0.47 -7.65
CA ALA A 206 12.61 1.74 -7.09
C ALA A 206 11.52 2.41 -6.26
N GLN A 207 10.27 2.41 -6.75
CA GLN A 207 9.14 2.96 -5.99
C GLN A 207 8.89 2.20 -4.68
N ILE A 208 8.99 0.87 -4.70
CA ILE A 208 8.86 0.00 -3.51
C ILE A 208 10.00 0.29 -2.53
N LYS A 209 11.24 0.29 -3.02
CA LYS A 209 12.46 0.51 -2.24
C LYS A 209 12.45 1.88 -1.57
N TRP A 210 12.17 2.93 -2.34
CA TRP A 210 12.12 4.30 -1.84
C TRP A 210 11.10 4.45 -0.71
N THR A 211 9.88 3.90 -0.87
CA THR A 211 8.85 3.97 0.18
C THR A 211 9.28 3.24 1.46
N GLN A 212 9.99 2.12 1.34
CA GLN A 212 10.53 1.40 2.50
C GLN A 212 11.62 2.20 3.21
N GLU A 213 12.58 2.73 2.47
CA GLU A 213 13.66 3.56 3.00
C GLU A 213 13.11 4.80 3.70
N LYS A 214 12.15 5.48 3.06
CA LYS A 214 11.48 6.64 3.65
C LYS A 214 10.70 6.27 4.91
N ASN A 215 10.02 5.13 4.91
CA ASN A 215 9.34 4.67 6.10
C ASN A 215 10.30 4.37 7.24
N LYS A 216 11.45 3.75 6.95
CA LYS A 216 12.50 3.51 7.94
C LYS A 216 13.08 4.81 8.49
N SER A 217 13.37 5.80 7.64
CA SER A 217 13.93 7.10 8.07
C SER A 217 12.94 7.90 8.91
N CYS A 218 11.64 7.73 8.70
CA CYS A 218 10.56 8.36 9.47
C CYS A 218 10.09 7.53 10.68
N ASN A 219 10.97 6.74 11.32
CA ASN A 219 10.62 5.87 12.46
C ASN A 219 9.39 4.97 12.23
N ARG A 220 9.19 4.50 10.98
CA ARG A 220 8.06 3.69 10.53
C ARG A 220 6.69 4.40 10.60
N HIS A 221 6.67 5.73 10.66
CA HIS A 221 5.44 6.52 10.63
C HIS A 221 5.02 6.99 9.24
N TYR A 222 5.93 7.09 8.26
CA TYR A 222 5.65 7.61 6.92
C TYR A 222 4.43 6.95 6.25
N VAL A 223 4.40 5.62 6.19
CA VAL A 223 3.28 4.89 5.56
C VAL A 223 1.95 5.19 6.25
N ASN A 224 1.97 5.39 7.57
CA ASN A 224 0.77 5.77 8.33
C ASN A 224 0.34 7.22 8.05
N VAL A 225 1.29 8.14 7.86
CA VAL A 225 1.03 9.51 7.41
C VAL A 225 0.40 9.51 6.01
N VAL A 226 0.95 8.74 5.08
CA VAL A 226 0.40 8.58 3.73
C VAL A 226 -1.05 8.04 3.79
N LYS A 227 -1.32 6.99 4.58
CA LYS A 227 -2.68 6.46 4.75
C LYS A 227 -3.63 7.52 5.33
N ALA A 228 -3.21 8.26 6.36
CA ALA A 228 -4.01 9.32 6.96
C ALA A 228 -4.39 10.40 5.94
N LEU A 229 -3.44 10.87 5.14
CA LEU A 229 -3.67 11.91 4.14
C LEU A 229 -4.42 11.41 2.89
N LYS A 230 -4.21 10.16 2.47
CA LYS A 230 -5.05 9.52 1.44
C LYS A 230 -6.50 9.35 1.92
N TRP A 231 -6.71 9.05 3.20
CA TRP A 231 -8.04 9.02 3.80
C TRP A 231 -8.67 10.41 3.87
N TRP A 232 -7.93 11.42 4.33
CA TRP A 232 -8.36 12.83 4.32
C TRP A 232 -8.83 13.24 2.92
N ARG A 233 -8.02 12.96 1.88
CA ARG A 233 -8.41 13.24 0.49
C ARG A 233 -9.69 12.50 0.08
N ARG A 234 -9.90 11.27 0.56
CA ARG A 234 -11.05 10.44 0.18
C ARG A 234 -12.37 10.92 0.79
N ILE A 235 -12.33 11.48 2.00
CA ILE A 235 -13.53 11.96 2.70
C ILE A 235 -13.87 13.42 2.37
N ASN A 236 -12.87 14.19 1.97
CA ASN A 236 -13.06 15.54 1.48
C ASN A 236 -13.39 15.49 -0.01
N ASN A 237 -14.26 16.40 -0.49
CA ASN A 237 -14.61 16.50 -1.90
C ASN A 237 -13.46 17.15 -2.69
N VAL A 238 -12.28 16.53 -2.63
CA VAL A 238 -11.07 16.96 -3.32
C VAL A 238 -11.27 16.75 -4.82
N PRO A 239 -10.69 17.61 -5.67
CA PRO A 239 -10.70 17.39 -7.11
C PRO A 239 -10.21 15.99 -7.49
N LYS A 240 -10.51 15.59 -8.73
CA LYS A 240 -10.14 14.27 -9.27
C LYS A 240 -8.63 13.99 -9.13
N HIS A 241 -7.81 15.04 -9.13
CA HIS A 241 -6.36 15.03 -8.96
C HIS A 241 -5.92 15.85 -7.72
N PRO A 242 -4.70 15.63 -7.17
CA PRO A 242 -3.77 14.53 -7.47
C PRO A 242 -4.37 13.17 -7.15
N LYS A 243 -4.05 12.12 -7.92
CA LYS A 243 -4.45 10.74 -7.60
C LYS A 243 -3.56 10.17 -6.47
N GLY A 244 -3.80 8.91 -6.09
CA GLY A 244 -3.14 8.27 -4.94
C GLY A 244 -1.60 8.27 -5.00
N TYR A 245 -1.00 7.96 -6.16
CA TYR A 245 0.46 7.93 -6.29
C TYR A 245 1.11 9.33 -6.33
N PRO A 246 0.63 10.31 -7.13
CA PRO A 246 1.16 11.67 -7.05
C PRO A 246 1.03 12.31 -5.67
N LEU A 247 -0.06 12.05 -4.95
CA LEU A 247 -0.21 12.50 -3.57
C LEU A 247 0.82 11.82 -2.64
N GLU A 248 1.01 10.51 -2.74
CA GLU A 248 2.03 9.78 -1.96
C GLU A 248 3.43 10.33 -2.23
N HIS A 249 3.76 10.65 -3.48
CA HIS A 249 5.04 11.23 -3.87
C HIS A 249 5.27 12.62 -3.25
N LEU A 250 4.27 13.50 -3.31
CA LEU A 250 4.33 14.83 -2.69
C LEU A 250 4.48 14.74 -1.16
N ILE A 251 3.72 13.83 -0.51
CA ILE A 251 3.86 13.56 0.93
C ILE A 251 5.29 13.08 1.23
N GLY A 252 5.84 12.22 0.37
CA GLY A 252 7.21 11.73 0.45
C GLY A 252 8.28 12.82 0.50
N LEU A 253 8.18 13.81 -0.38
CA LEU A 253 9.10 14.95 -0.42
C LEU A 253 8.94 15.88 0.80
N CYS A 254 7.71 16.02 1.29
CA CYS A 254 7.38 16.94 2.38
C CYS A 254 7.55 16.33 3.78
N CYS A 255 7.59 15.00 3.91
CA CYS A 255 7.66 14.35 5.21
C CYS A 255 9.10 14.35 5.73
N PRO A 256 9.39 14.97 6.88
CA PRO A 256 10.75 14.96 7.41
C PRO A 256 11.11 13.57 7.98
N ASP A 257 12.41 13.29 8.00
CA ASP A 257 12.93 12.11 8.68
C ASP A 257 12.82 12.27 10.20
N GLY A 258 12.81 11.15 10.92
CA GLY A 258 12.84 11.15 12.38
C GLY A 258 11.56 11.63 13.07
N ILE A 259 10.42 11.75 12.37
CA ILE A 259 9.13 12.05 13.01
C ILE A 259 8.82 11.02 14.12
N GLN A 260 8.25 11.49 15.23
CA GLN A 260 8.00 10.70 16.45
C GLN A 260 6.55 10.23 16.56
N SER A 261 5.67 10.72 15.69
CA SER A 261 4.27 10.31 15.65
C SER A 261 3.64 10.59 14.29
N VAL A 262 2.50 9.94 14.03
CA VAL A 262 1.70 10.19 12.83
C VAL A 262 1.11 11.61 12.83
N GLY A 263 0.69 12.12 13.99
CA GLY A 263 0.16 13.49 14.10
C GLY A 263 1.20 14.56 13.79
N GLN A 264 2.44 14.38 14.27
CA GLN A 264 3.57 15.22 13.89
C GLN A 264 3.79 15.18 12.38
N GLY A 265 3.93 13.97 11.81
CA GLY A 265 4.20 13.82 10.38
C GLY A 265 3.08 14.39 9.49
N VAL A 266 1.81 14.25 9.87
CA VAL A 266 0.69 14.88 9.15
C VAL A 266 0.79 16.40 9.18
N THR A 267 1.07 16.98 10.36
CA THR A 267 1.17 18.44 10.52
C THR A 267 2.31 19.00 9.69
N GLU A 268 3.50 18.44 9.84
CA GLU A 268 4.71 18.90 9.17
C GLU A 268 4.63 18.71 7.65
N VAL A 269 4.02 17.62 7.15
CA VAL A 269 3.79 17.43 5.72
C VAL A 269 2.86 18.50 5.16
N LEU A 270 1.71 18.74 5.80
CA LEU A 270 0.73 19.71 5.31
C LEU A 270 1.33 21.12 5.28
N GLU A 271 2.08 21.49 6.31
CA GLU A 271 2.79 22.78 6.36
C GLU A 271 3.91 22.88 5.33
N ALA A 272 4.69 21.82 5.12
CA ALA A 272 5.72 21.81 4.09
C ALA A 272 5.13 21.96 2.67
N ILE A 273 3.95 21.37 2.41
CA ILE A 273 3.23 21.60 1.14
C ILE A 273 2.84 23.09 1.03
N VAL A 274 2.26 23.69 2.08
CA VAL A 274 1.87 25.10 2.09
C VAL A 274 3.07 26.03 1.89
N ASN A 275 4.19 25.75 2.55
CA ASN A 275 5.34 26.64 2.55
C ASN A 275 6.18 26.55 1.26
N ASN A 276 6.28 25.36 0.67
CA ASN A 276 7.26 25.10 -0.39
C ASN A 276 6.62 24.80 -1.75
N TYR A 277 5.32 24.50 -1.80
CA TYR A 277 4.64 24.02 -3.00
C TYR A 277 3.32 24.75 -3.25
N SER A 278 3.37 26.09 -3.27
CA SER A 278 2.21 26.94 -3.58
C SER A 278 1.76 26.87 -5.04
N THR A 279 2.64 26.44 -5.94
CA THR A 279 2.36 26.10 -7.34
C THR A 279 2.65 24.63 -7.60
N LYS A 280 2.10 24.07 -8.68
CA LYS A 280 2.28 22.65 -9.00
C LYS A 280 3.78 22.32 -9.16
N PRO A 281 4.34 21.40 -8.35
CA PRO A 281 5.71 20.98 -8.56
C PRO A 281 5.84 20.04 -9.77
N VAL A 282 7.02 20.04 -10.38
CA VAL A 282 7.49 18.95 -11.23
C VAL A 282 8.20 17.95 -10.33
N MET A 283 7.83 16.67 -10.39
CA MET A 283 8.39 15.63 -9.52
C MET A 283 8.84 14.43 -10.35
N SER A 284 10.14 14.18 -10.38
CA SER A 284 10.74 12.99 -11.01
C SER A 284 10.25 11.68 -10.37
N ASP A 285 9.83 10.71 -11.19
CA ASP A 285 9.47 9.37 -10.72
C ASP A 285 10.69 8.63 -10.14
N HIS A 286 10.44 7.73 -9.18
CA HIS A 286 11.50 6.94 -8.59
C HIS A 286 12.02 5.94 -9.62
N GLY A 287 13.32 6.02 -9.92
CA GLY A 287 14.02 5.18 -10.89
C GLY A 287 13.89 5.63 -12.35
N VAL A 288 12.98 6.55 -12.68
CA VAL A 288 12.83 7.13 -14.02
C VAL A 288 12.74 8.66 -13.91
N PRO A 289 13.87 9.36 -13.73
CA PRO A 289 13.87 10.80 -13.41
C PRO A 289 13.25 11.70 -14.47
N GLU A 290 13.19 11.24 -15.71
CA GLU A 290 12.62 11.94 -16.86
C GLU A 290 11.08 12.02 -16.78
N HIS A 291 10.45 11.17 -15.98
CA HIS A 291 8.99 11.13 -15.85
C HIS A 291 8.49 12.07 -14.74
N ASP A 292 7.66 13.05 -15.11
CA ASP A 292 6.98 13.90 -14.14
C ASP A 292 5.70 13.22 -13.59
N VAL A 293 5.75 12.83 -12.32
CA VAL A 293 4.63 12.24 -11.57
C VAL A 293 3.42 13.18 -11.49
N MET A 294 3.64 14.51 -11.56
CA MET A 294 2.60 15.53 -11.54
C MET A 294 2.11 15.92 -12.94
N GLY A 295 2.68 15.36 -14.01
CA GLY A 295 2.49 15.83 -15.38
C GLY A 295 1.05 15.76 -15.89
N ARG A 296 0.21 14.89 -15.30
CA ARG A 296 -1.22 14.75 -15.65
C ARG A 296 -2.16 15.68 -14.88
N ILE A 297 -1.64 16.52 -13.99
CA ILE A 297 -2.41 17.42 -13.15
C ILE A 297 -2.30 18.82 -13.74
N THR A 298 -3.41 19.51 -13.95
CA THR A 298 -3.37 20.91 -14.42
C THR A 298 -3.02 21.87 -13.28
N GLU A 299 -2.61 23.09 -13.60
CA GLU A 299 -2.34 24.12 -12.57
C GLU A 299 -3.61 24.45 -11.79
N GLU A 300 -4.76 24.47 -12.45
CA GLU A 300 -6.07 24.73 -11.85
C GLU A 300 -6.46 23.62 -10.86
N GLU A 301 -6.34 22.35 -11.27
CA GLU A 301 -6.61 21.20 -10.39
C GLU A 301 -5.69 21.21 -9.17
N TYR A 302 -4.41 21.57 -9.36
CA TYR A 302 -3.47 21.70 -8.26
C TYR A 302 -3.82 22.86 -7.33
N GLY A 303 -4.22 24.02 -7.86
CA GLY A 303 -4.62 25.18 -7.07
C GLY A 303 -5.83 24.88 -6.18
N GLU A 304 -6.83 24.18 -6.70
CA GLU A 304 -7.99 23.71 -5.91
C GLU A 304 -7.57 22.75 -4.79
N PHE A 305 -6.68 21.79 -5.08
CA PHE A 305 -6.10 20.90 -4.08
C PHE A 305 -5.32 21.67 -3.01
N TYR A 306 -4.50 22.64 -3.41
CA TYR A 306 -3.66 23.45 -2.53
C TYR A 306 -4.47 24.27 -1.53
N GLU A 307 -5.58 24.88 -1.96
CA GLU A 307 -6.47 25.62 -1.04
C GLU A 307 -7.13 24.72 0.01
N LEU A 308 -7.36 23.44 -0.31
CA LEU A 308 -7.81 22.46 0.69
C LEU A 308 -6.69 22.08 1.66
N VAL A 309 -5.46 21.93 1.16
CA VAL A 309 -4.28 21.65 1.99
C VAL A 309 -4.00 22.77 2.99
N LYS A 310 -4.15 24.04 2.59
CA LYS A 310 -4.01 25.20 3.51
C LYS A 310 -4.95 25.09 4.72
N LYS A 311 -6.23 24.83 4.47
CA LYS A 311 -7.22 24.63 5.54
C LYS A 311 -6.88 23.43 6.41
N ALA A 312 -6.43 22.35 5.80
CA ALA A 312 -6.00 21.15 6.52
C ALA A 312 -4.79 21.41 7.42
N ALA A 313 -3.80 22.17 6.95
CA ALA A 313 -2.60 22.55 7.71
C ALA A 313 -2.97 23.34 8.97
N GLU A 314 -3.88 24.31 8.86
CA GLU A 314 -4.37 25.08 10.01
C GLU A 314 -5.03 24.20 11.07
N ILE A 315 -5.85 23.23 10.65
CA ILE A 315 -6.51 22.28 11.57
C ILE A 315 -5.47 21.37 12.23
N ALA A 316 -4.53 20.81 11.45
CA ALA A 316 -3.49 19.93 11.98
C ALA A 316 -2.57 20.65 12.97
N ARG A 317 -2.21 21.92 12.70
CA ARG A 317 -1.44 22.77 13.62
C ARG A 317 -2.20 23.00 14.93
N LYS A 318 -3.48 23.39 14.87
CA LYS A 318 -4.32 23.53 16.07
C LYS A 318 -4.41 22.23 16.87
N ALA A 319 -4.53 21.09 16.18
CA ALA A 319 -4.57 19.79 16.83
C ALA A 319 -3.26 19.43 17.54
N SER A 320 -2.13 19.83 16.96
CA SER A 320 -0.78 19.61 17.52
C SER A 320 -0.45 20.54 18.69
N ASP A 321 -0.90 21.80 18.62
CA ASP A 321 -0.65 22.81 19.65
C ASP A 321 -1.65 22.77 20.81
N ALA A 322 -2.72 21.97 20.69
CA ALA A 322 -3.75 21.83 21.70
C ALA A 322 -3.19 21.37 23.06
N THR A 323 -3.63 22.04 24.12
CA THR A 323 -3.11 21.80 25.49
C THR A 323 -3.76 20.60 26.17
N THR A 324 -4.92 20.16 25.66
CA THR A 324 -5.64 19.00 26.17
C THR A 324 -5.83 17.93 25.10
N VAL A 325 -5.87 16.67 25.52
CA VAL A 325 -6.18 15.54 24.63
C VAL A 325 -7.55 15.70 23.98
N LYS A 326 -8.51 16.28 24.69
CA LYS A 326 -9.87 16.50 24.18
C LYS A 326 -9.85 17.45 22.98
N GLU A 327 -9.27 18.64 23.15
CA GLU A 327 -9.17 19.65 22.08
C GLU A 327 -8.39 19.10 20.88
N SER A 328 -7.25 18.43 21.14
CA SER A 328 -6.45 17.81 20.08
C SER A 328 -7.27 16.77 19.30
N ALA A 329 -8.00 15.89 19.99
CA ALA A 329 -8.82 14.86 19.36
C ALA A 329 -9.99 15.45 18.55
N GLU A 330 -10.59 16.55 19.01
CA GLU A 330 -11.65 17.25 18.29
C GLU A 330 -11.13 17.88 16.99
N GLU A 331 -9.96 18.52 17.01
CA GLU A 331 -9.35 19.06 15.79
C GLU A 331 -8.93 17.96 14.80
N TRP A 332 -8.33 16.86 15.29
CA TRP A 332 -8.04 15.71 14.43
C TRP A 332 -9.30 15.06 13.86
N ASN A 333 -10.40 15.03 14.62
CA ASN A 333 -11.70 14.56 14.14
C ASN A 333 -12.27 15.48 13.05
N LYS A 334 -12.14 16.80 13.16
CA LYS A 334 -12.51 17.73 12.09
C LYS A 334 -11.74 17.44 10.80
N LEU A 335 -10.44 17.11 10.91
CA LEU A 335 -9.61 16.79 9.75
C LEU A 335 -9.96 15.43 9.12
N PHE A 336 -10.07 14.38 9.92
CA PHE A 336 -10.17 12.99 9.45
C PHE A 336 -11.59 12.41 9.48
N GLY A 337 -12.57 13.21 9.89
CA GLY A 337 -13.97 12.84 9.99
C GLY A 337 -14.24 11.77 11.05
N SER A 338 -15.41 11.14 10.94
CA SER A 338 -15.97 10.22 11.94
C SER A 338 -15.15 8.96 12.23
N LYS A 339 -14.15 8.63 11.39
CA LYS A 339 -13.23 7.51 11.66
C LYS A 339 -12.15 7.85 12.68
N PHE A 340 -11.85 9.13 12.87
CA PHE A 340 -10.98 9.53 13.97
C PHE A 340 -11.82 9.66 15.25
N PRO A 341 -11.46 9.03 16.37
CA PRO A 341 -12.31 9.03 17.56
C PRO A 341 -12.48 10.42 18.16
N THR A 342 -13.68 10.74 18.65
CA THR A 342 -13.89 11.88 19.55
C THR A 342 -13.61 11.48 20.99
N SER A 343 -13.38 12.46 21.87
CA SER A 343 -13.15 12.21 23.30
C SER A 343 -14.30 11.46 23.98
N GLU A 344 -15.53 11.69 23.55
CA GLU A 344 -16.74 11.06 24.11
C GLU A 344 -16.86 9.58 23.72
N ALA A 345 -16.57 9.24 22.47
CA ALA A 345 -16.57 7.86 21.98
C ALA A 345 -15.52 6.98 22.68
N THR A 346 -14.42 7.58 23.14
CA THR A 346 -13.41 6.90 23.96
C THR A 346 -13.86 6.62 25.40
N THR A 347 -14.73 7.46 25.98
CA THR A 347 -15.24 7.29 27.34
C THR A 347 -16.32 6.21 27.41
N ALA A 348 -17.17 6.11 26.38
CA ALA A 348 -18.22 5.09 26.28
C ALA A 348 -17.67 3.66 26.20
N ASN A 349 -16.60 3.44 25.43
CA ASN A 349 -15.97 2.10 25.31
C ASN A 349 -15.25 1.65 26.59
N ASN A 350 -14.74 2.60 27.41
CA ASN A 350 -14.11 2.26 28.68
C ASN A 350 -15.14 1.85 29.75
N GLN A 351 -16.38 2.39 29.70
CA GLN A 351 -17.46 1.95 30.59
C GLN A 351 -18.00 0.57 30.22
N SER A 352 -17.96 0.18 28.93
CA SER A 352 -18.36 -1.16 28.48
C SER A 352 -17.34 -2.24 28.85
N SER A 353 -16.06 -1.90 29.02
CA SER A 353 -15.02 -2.84 29.51
C SER A 353 -15.01 -3.06 31.02
N SER A 354 -15.80 -2.32 31.80
CA SER A 354 -15.88 -2.44 33.27
C SER A 354 -17.04 -3.29 33.80
N LEU A 355 -17.81 -3.96 32.94
CA LEU A 355 -18.90 -4.85 33.37
C LEU A 355 -18.62 -6.28 32.89
N VAL A 356 -18.16 -7.10 33.84
CA VAL A 356 -18.40 -8.54 34.08
C VAL A 356 -17.12 -9.16 34.65
N PHE A 357 -16.86 -8.88 35.93
CA PHE A 357 -16.26 -9.88 36.82
C PHE A 357 -17.36 -10.26 37.81
N SER A 358 -18.19 -11.24 37.44
CA SER A 358 -19.07 -11.87 38.42
C SER A 358 -18.20 -12.64 39.41
N LYS A 359 -18.33 -12.26 40.69
CA LYS A 359 -17.76 -12.95 41.84
C LYS A 359 -18.16 -14.42 41.78
N ARG A 360 -17.18 -15.34 41.77
CA ARG A 360 -17.42 -16.77 42.03
C ARG A 360 -17.75 -16.91 43.52
N GLU A 361 -18.99 -17.24 43.85
CA GLU A 361 -19.35 -17.79 45.15
C GLU A 361 -19.06 -19.30 45.15
N SER A 362 -18.23 -19.74 46.09
CA SER A 362 -17.93 -21.15 46.33
C SER A 362 -19.15 -21.81 47.00
N PRO A 363 -19.69 -22.92 46.48
CA PRO A 363 -20.75 -23.64 47.16
C PRO A 363 -20.17 -24.44 48.33
N ILE A 364 -20.55 -24.07 49.55
CA ILE A 364 -20.39 -24.89 50.75
C ILE A 364 -21.51 -25.93 50.71
N SER A 365 -21.21 -27.19 50.39
CA SER A 365 -22.13 -28.30 50.64
C SER A 365 -21.86 -28.86 52.03
N SER A 366 -22.80 -28.67 52.95
CA SER A 366 -22.95 -29.50 54.14
C SER A 366 -24.20 -30.37 53.98
N ASP A 367 -24.09 -31.59 54.48
CA ASP A 367 -25.12 -32.60 54.65
C ASP A 367 -25.42 -33.47 53.42
N ILE A 368 -24.88 -34.70 53.43
CA ILE A 368 -25.71 -35.91 53.63
C ILE A 368 -24.88 -37.02 54.27
N VAL A 369 -25.48 -37.54 55.33
CA VAL A 369 -25.20 -38.69 56.19
C VAL A 369 -24.88 -39.99 55.44
N GLY A 370 -23.79 -40.63 55.86
CA GLY A 370 -23.65 -42.05 56.24
C GLY A 370 -24.37 -43.16 55.45
N GLY A 371 -23.58 -44.01 54.80
CA GLY A 371 -23.98 -45.36 54.40
C GLY A 371 -22.80 -46.19 53.85
N ARG A 372 -22.27 -47.12 54.64
CA ARG A 372 -21.32 -48.17 54.24
C ARG A 372 -22.03 -49.25 53.41
N PHE A 373 -21.33 -49.83 52.44
CA PHE A 373 -21.11 -51.28 52.20
C PHE A 373 -20.92 -51.56 50.70
N GLY A 374 -19.88 -52.33 50.37
CA GLY A 374 -19.66 -52.93 49.05
C GLY A 374 -18.43 -52.43 48.34
#